data_AF-A0A6P9B1U3-F1
#
_entry.id   AF-A0A6P9B1U3-F1
#
_cell.length_a   1.000
_cell.length_b   1.000
_cell.length_c   1.000
_cell.angle_alpha   90.00
_cell.angle_beta   90.00
_cell.angle_gamma   90.00
#
_symmetry.space_group_name_H-M   'P 1'
#
loop_
_entity.id
_entity.type
_entity.pdbx_description
1 polymer ?
#
loop_
_entity_poly.entity_id
_entity_poly.type
_entity_poly.pdbx_seq_one_letter_code
_entity_poly.pdbx_strand_id
1 'polypeptide(L)'
;MVFAVNEINENLKLLPNVTLGFQIYESYFSARMANQNTLNLVSRHNKTVPNYKCDVEKNLIAAIGGLDSEITLHMASILTLYKISQNFKFLPFPPPSLNSVKKIYRKRKIGPKLPMNISGLRKN
;
A
#
# COMPACT_ATOMS: atom_id res chain seq x y z
N MET A 1 15.87 -1.38 7.15
CA MET A 1 14.90 -0.28 7.00
C MET A 1 14.99 0.72 8.16
N VAL A 2 14.87 0.28 9.42
CA VAL A 2 14.97 1.17 10.61
C VAL A 2 16.24 2.02 10.62
N PHE A 3 17.41 1.38 10.45
CA PHE A 3 18.70 2.06 10.41
C PHE A 3 18.76 3.21 9.39
N ALA A 4 18.37 2.94 8.14
CA ALA A 4 18.37 3.97 7.09
C ALA A 4 17.43 5.14 7.39
N VAL A 5 16.28 4.88 8.04
CA VAL A 5 15.37 5.96 8.45
C VAL A 5 16.00 6.81 9.56
N ASN A 6 16.68 6.20 10.52
CA ASN A 6 17.37 6.93 11.58
C ASN A 6 18.48 7.83 11.01
N GLU A 7 19.34 7.28 10.14
CA GLU A 7 20.40 8.05 9.47
C GLU A 7 19.85 9.24 8.67
N ILE A 8 18.72 9.07 7.99
CA ILE A 8 18.08 10.17 7.25
C ILE A 8 17.52 11.23 8.22
N ASN A 9 16.88 10.81 9.30
CA ASN A 9 16.28 11.72 10.28
C ASN A 9 17.34 12.50 11.08
N GLU A 10 18.52 11.93 11.30
CA GLU A 10 19.65 12.60 11.96
C GLU A 10 20.37 13.59 11.02
N ASN A 11 20.23 13.41 9.70
CA ASN A 11 20.88 14.26 8.71
C ASN A 11 19.98 15.41 8.22
N LEU A 12 20.13 16.57 8.85
CA LEU A 12 19.41 17.80 8.52
C LEU A 12 19.63 18.30 7.07
N LYS A 13 20.65 17.81 6.35
CA LYS A 13 20.89 18.17 4.95
C LYS A 13 20.00 17.40 3.97
N LEU A 14 19.50 16.23 4.37
CA LEU A 14 18.65 15.39 3.51
C LEU A 14 17.20 15.80 3.59
N LEU A 15 16.68 15.95 4.82
CA LEU A 15 15.28 16.29 5.09
C LEU A 15 15.20 17.31 6.23
N PRO A 16 15.48 18.60 5.98
CA PRO A 16 15.37 19.63 7.02
C PRO A 16 13.92 19.75 7.49
N ASN A 17 13.71 19.73 8.80
CA ASN A 17 12.40 19.88 9.45
C ASN A 17 11.34 18.82 9.08
N VAL A 18 11.77 17.66 8.59
CA VAL A 18 10.88 16.53 8.29
C VAL A 18 11.41 15.29 8.97
N THR A 19 10.56 14.60 9.71
CA THR A 19 10.88 13.30 10.32
C THR A 19 10.16 12.20 9.55
N LEU A 20 10.92 11.24 9.03
CA LEU A 20 10.39 10.05 8.41
C LEU A 20 9.95 9.05 9.49
N GLY A 21 8.68 8.64 9.42
CA GLY A 21 8.17 7.48 10.14
C GLY A 21 8.06 6.26 9.22
N PHE A 22 7.86 5.08 9.79
CA PHE A 22 7.64 3.86 9.02
C PHE A 22 6.66 2.91 9.72
N GLN A 23 6.05 2.01 8.94
CA GLN A 23 5.31 0.85 9.42
C GLN A 23 5.87 -0.39 8.73
N ILE A 24 6.27 -1.39 9.52
CA ILE A 24 6.81 -2.64 9.01
C ILE A 24 5.76 -3.73 9.19
N TYR A 25 5.52 -4.50 8.14
CA TYR A 25 4.61 -5.64 8.14
C TYR A 25 5.34 -6.88 7.66
N GLU A 26 5.12 -8.00 8.34
CA GLU A 26 5.62 -9.29 7.92
C GLU A 26 4.57 -10.02 7.08
N SER A 27 4.99 -10.56 5.93
CA SER A 27 4.09 -11.26 5.00
C SER A 27 4.28 -12.77 4.96
N TYR A 28 5.30 -13.34 5.62
CA TYR A 28 5.61 -14.78 5.63
C TYR A 28 5.55 -15.45 4.24
N PHE A 29 6.04 -14.76 3.19
CA PHE A 29 5.95 -15.21 1.78
C PHE A 29 4.51 -15.54 1.29
N SER A 30 3.49 -15.09 2.01
CA SER A 30 2.08 -15.30 1.66
C SER A 30 1.55 -14.08 0.90
N ALA A 31 1.15 -14.30 -0.35
CA ALA A 31 0.51 -13.27 -1.17
C ALA A 31 -0.78 -12.73 -0.52
N ARG A 32 -1.53 -13.59 0.19
CA ARG A 32 -2.72 -13.19 0.94
C ARG A 32 -2.37 -12.22 2.06
N MET A 33 -1.37 -12.55 2.88
CA MET A 33 -0.91 -11.69 3.98
C MET A 33 -0.34 -10.38 3.45
N ALA A 34 0.49 -10.42 2.42
CA ALA A 34 1.03 -9.23 1.79
C ALA A 34 -0.07 -8.28 1.27
N ASN A 35 -1.12 -8.83 0.67
CA ASN A 35 -2.27 -8.05 0.21
C ASN A 35 -3.07 -7.43 1.37
N GLN A 36 -3.32 -8.21 2.43
CA GLN A 36 -3.99 -7.71 3.63
C GLN A 36 -3.17 -6.60 4.31
N ASN A 37 -1.86 -6.78 4.44
CA ASN A 37 -0.94 -5.79 4.98
C ASN A 37 -0.92 -4.51 4.14
N THR A 38 -0.86 -4.65 2.80
CA THR A 38 -0.91 -3.50 1.88
C THR A 38 -2.24 -2.75 2.02
N LEU A 39 -3.38 -3.47 2.07
CA LEU A 39 -4.69 -2.87 2.29
C LEU A 39 -4.81 -2.18 3.66
N ASN A 40 -4.26 -2.77 4.71
CA ASN A 40 -4.23 -2.18 6.04
C ASN A 40 -3.39 -0.89 6.06
N LEU A 41 -2.25 -0.88 5.37
CA LEU A 41 -1.39 0.28 5.23
C LEU A 41 -2.11 1.44 4.53
N VAL A 42 -2.73 1.20 3.37
CA VAL A 42 -3.42 2.25 2.60
C VAL A 42 -4.79 2.66 3.17
N SER A 43 -5.49 1.76 3.86
CA SER A 43 -6.78 2.10 4.51
C SER A 43 -6.60 2.93 5.76
N ARG A 44 -5.52 2.71 6.53
CA ARG A 44 -5.16 3.56 7.67
C ARG A 44 -4.82 4.99 7.25
N HIS A 45 -4.24 5.16 6.07
CA HIS A 45 -4.03 6.47 5.46
C HIS A 45 -5.36 7.19 5.20
N ASN A 46 -6.36 6.47 4.68
CA ASN A 46 -7.64 7.05 4.27
C ASN A 46 -8.72 7.02 5.37
N LYS A 47 -8.35 6.89 6.64
CA LYS A 47 -9.32 6.97 7.75
C LYS A 47 -9.78 8.42 7.92
N THR A 48 -10.79 8.80 7.15
CA THR A 48 -11.59 9.99 7.40
C THR A 48 -12.62 9.63 8.48
N VAL A 49 -12.38 10.07 9.72
CA VAL A 49 -13.38 9.96 10.78
C VAL A 49 -14.38 11.10 10.58
N PRO A 50 -15.69 10.85 10.42
CA PRO A 50 -16.66 11.88 9.97
C PRO A 50 -16.82 13.11 10.87
N ASN A 51 -16.21 13.14 12.05
CA ASN A 51 -16.34 14.24 13.00
C ASN A 51 -15.09 14.46 13.86
N TYR A 52 -13.93 13.95 13.41
CA TYR A 52 -12.65 14.09 14.11
C TYR A 52 -11.57 14.41 13.09
N LYS A 53 -11.03 15.64 13.15
CA LYS A 53 -9.78 15.96 12.47
C LYS A 53 -8.67 15.25 13.23
N CYS A 54 -8.13 14.17 12.66
CA CYS A 54 -6.82 13.69 13.08
C CYS A 54 -5.81 14.77 12.69
N ASP A 55 -5.35 15.57 13.64
CA ASP A 55 -4.41 16.70 13.45
C ASP A 55 -3.03 16.29 12.90
N VAL A 56 -2.80 15.00 12.64
CA VAL A 56 -1.58 14.50 11.99
C VAL A 56 -1.98 13.48 10.93
N GLU A 57 -2.31 13.96 9.73
CA GLU A 57 -2.42 13.10 8.56
C GLU A 57 -1.01 12.56 8.24
N LYS A 58 -0.77 11.29 8.58
CA LYS A 58 0.50 10.63 8.27
C LYS A 58 0.52 10.31 6.78
N ASN A 59 1.13 11.18 6.00
CA ASN A 59 1.24 11.04 4.54
C ASN A 59 2.09 9.82 4.17
N LEU A 60 1.45 8.83 3.58
CA LEU A 60 2.13 7.66 3.04
C LEU A 60 2.69 8.01 1.66
N ILE A 61 3.96 8.41 1.62
CA ILE A 61 4.62 8.86 0.39
C ILE A 61 5.12 7.71 -0.49
N ALA A 62 5.50 6.59 0.12
CA ALA A 62 6.05 5.44 -0.58
C ALA A 62 5.91 4.16 0.25
N ALA A 63 5.88 3.03 -0.45
CA ALA A 63 6.00 1.71 0.16
C ALA A 63 7.19 0.95 -0.44
N ILE A 64 7.94 0.26 0.43
CA ILE A 64 9.07 -0.59 0.06
C ILE A 64 8.73 -2.02 0.50
N GLY A 65 8.84 -2.97 -0.42
CA GLY A 65 8.51 -4.37 -0.15
C GLY A 65 8.15 -5.13 -1.41
N GLY A 66 8.01 -6.46 -1.25
CA GLY A 66 7.79 -7.40 -2.34
C GLY A 66 9.01 -8.29 -2.59
N LEU A 67 9.23 -9.27 -1.71
CA LEU A 67 10.38 -10.19 -1.87
C LEU A 67 10.22 -11.11 -3.09
N ASP A 68 8.98 -11.41 -3.48
CA ASP A 68 8.64 -12.26 -4.63
C ASP A 68 7.94 -11.45 -5.74
N SER A 69 8.12 -11.87 -7.00
CA SER A 69 7.58 -11.17 -8.18
C SER A 69 6.04 -11.09 -8.21
N GLU A 70 5.34 -12.13 -7.76
CA GLU A 70 3.88 -12.18 -7.72
C GLU A 70 3.34 -11.30 -6.59
N ILE A 71 3.97 -11.39 -5.41
CA ILE A 71 3.63 -10.54 -4.25
C ILE A 71 3.83 -9.06 -4.59
N THR A 72 4.96 -8.74 -5.23
CA THR A 72 5.30 -7.39 -5.68
C THR A 72 4.23 -6.85 -6.63
N LEU A 73 3.80 -7.65 -7.60
CA LEU A 73 2.80 -7.27 -8.59
C LEU A 73 1.42 -7.02 -7.97
N HIS A 74 1.02 -7.81 -6.98
CA HIS A 74 -0.23 -7.58 -6.26
C HIS A 74 -0.19 -6.34 -5.38
N MET A 75 0.90 -6.14 -4.64
CA MET A 75 1.14 -4.93 -3.85
C MET A 75 1.13 -3.68 -4.75
N ALA A 76 1.83 -3.71 -5.89
CA ALA A 76 1.87 -2.64 -6.88
C ALA A 76 0.46 -2.28 -7.38
N SER A 77 -0.35 -3.29 -7.64
CA SER A 77 -1.73 -3.11 -8.12
C SER A 77 -2.57 -2.34 -7.08
N ILE A 78 -2.47 -2.69 -5.80
CA ILE A 78 -3.18 -1.99 -4.72
C ILE A 78 -2.66 -0.56 -4.58
N LEU A 79 -1.35 -0.38 -4.46
CA LEU A 79 -0.75 0.96 -4.27
C LEU A 79 -1.08 1.92 -5.41
N THR A 80 -1.14 1.42 -6.65
CA THR A 80 -1.53 2.21 -7.83
C THR A 80 -2.96 2.75 -7.71
N LEU A 81 -3.90 1.99 -7.12
CA LEU A 81 -5.27 2.47 -6.89
C LEU A 81 -5.33 3.66 -5.94
N TYR A 82 -4.39 3.72 -5.00
CA TYR A 82 -4.25 4.80 -4.02
C TYR A 82 -3.22 5.86 -4.41
N LYS A 83 -2.66 5.80 -5.63
CA LYS A 83 -1.63 6.70 -6.15
C LYS A 83 -0.36 6.77 -5.28
N ILE A 84 -0.02 5.68 -4.59
CA ILE A 84 1.19 5.56 -3.77
C ILE A 84 2.32 4.95 -4.61
N SER A 85 3.50 5.54 -4.54
CA SER A 85 4.68 5.06 -5.26
C SER A 85 5.26 3.80 -4.60
N GLN A 86 5.49 2.74 -5.38
CA GLN A 86 6.29 1.59 -4.96
C GLN A 86 7.69 1.71 -5.56
N ASN A 87 8.72 1.68 -4.71
CA ASN A 87 10.10 1.77 -5.19
C ASN A 87 10.67 0.37 -5.44
N PHE A 88 10.68 -0.06 -6.70
CA PHE A 88 11.15 -1.38 -7.14
C PHE A 88 12.68 -1.52 -7.18
N LYS A 89 13.45 -0.43 -7.01
CA LYS A 89 14.92 -0.45 -7.12
C LYS A 89 15.62 -1.38 -6.12
N PHE A 90 14.97 -1.72 -5.02
CA PHE A 90 15.53 -2.56 -3.96
C PHE A 90 15.07 -4.01 -4.02
N LEU A 91 14.30 -4.40 -5.04
CA LEU A 91 13.81 -5.76 -5.18
C LEU A 91 14.77 -6.60 -6.04
N PRO A 92 14.97 -7.89 -5.71
CA PRO A 92 15.81 -8.79 -6.51
C PRO A 92 15.18 -9.13 -7.87
N PHE A 93 13.96 -8.67 -8.14
CA PHE A 93 13.19 -8.95 -9.35
C PHE A 93 12.89 -7.67 -10.12
N PRO A 94 12.85 -7.72 -11.46
CA PRO A 94 12.51 -6.56 -12.27
C PRO A 94 11.09 -6.08 -11.93
N PRO A 95 10.83 -4.75 -12.00
CA PRO A 95 9.49 -4.21 -11.78
C PRO A 95 8.50 -4.93 -12.71
N PRO A 96 7.34 -5.35 -12.20
CA PRO A 96 6.34 -5.98 -13.03
C PRO A 96 5.95 -5.06 -14.19
N SER A 97 5.97 -5.59 -15.42
CA SER A 97 5.67 -4.78 -16.60
C SER A 97 4.27 -4.15 -16.49
N LEU A 98 4.11 -2.91 -16.98
CA LEU A 98 2.80 -2.24 -17.02
C LEU A 98 1.76 -3.07 -17.78
N ASN A 99 2.20 -3.86 -18.76
CA ASN A 99 1.37 -4.81 -19.48
C ASN A 99 0.88 -5.96 -18.58
N SER A 100 1.74 -6.48 -17.69
CA SER A 100 1.37 -7.48 -16.68
C SER A 100 0.34 -6.93 -15.69
N VAL A 101 0.53 -5.69 -15.22
CA VAL A 101 -0.43 -4.99 -14.35
C VAL A 101 -1.77 -4.80 -15.06
N LYS A 102 -1.75 -4.25 -16.29
CA LYS A 102 -2.96 -4.06 -17.12
C LYS A 102 -3.67 -5.38 -17.44
N LYS A 103 -2.94 -6.47 -17.63
CA LYS A 103 -3.49 -7.82 -17.86
C LYS A 103 -4.25 -8.33 -16.63
N ILE A 104 -3.77 -8.07 -15.42
CA ILE A 104 -4.49 -8.42 -14.18
C ILE A 104 -5.78 -7.60 -14.07
N TYR A 105 -5.73 -6.29 -14.30
CA TYR A 105 -6.93 -5.44 -14.34
C TYR A 105 -7.95 -5.94 -15.35
N ARG A 106 -7.49 -6.36 -16.54
CA ARG A 106 -8.35 -6.92 -17.60
C ARG A 106 -8.93 -8.28 -17.21
N LYS A 107 -8.14 -9.17 -16.57
CA LYS A 107 -8.64 -10.46 -16.08
C LYS A 107 -9.68 -10.31 -14.96
N ARG A 108 -9.55 -9.30 -14.09
CA ARG A 108 -10.52 -9.04 -13.00
C ARG A 108 -11.80 -8.34 -13.46
N LYS A 109 -11.83 -7.69 -14.63
CA LYS A 109 -13.06 -7.14 -15.24
C LYS A 109 -14.03 -8.21 -15.79
N ILE A 110 -13.69 -9.50 -15.69
CA ILE A 110 -14.52 -10.63 -16.13
C ILE A 110 -14.95 -11.51 -14.92
N GLY A 111 -15.15 -10.90 -13.75
CA GLY A 111 -15.86 -11.54 -12.63
C GLY A 111 -17.34 -11.13 -12.65
N PRO A 112 -18.30 -12.01 -12.29
CA PRO A 112 -19.71 -11.67 -12.32
C PRO A 112 -19.97 -10.42 -11.47
N LYS A 113 -20.74 -9.48 -12.01
CA LYS A 113 -21.39 -8.43 -11.21
C LYS A 113 -22.21 -9.15 -10.14
N LEU A 114 -21.69 -9.23 -8.92
CA LEU A 114 -22.52 -9.54 -7.77
C LEU A 114 -23.48 -8.36 -7.61
N PRO A 115 -24.81 -8.55 -7.74
CA PRO A 115 -25.75 -7.51 -7.37
C PRO A 115 -25.59 -7.27 -5.86
N MET A 116 -25.12 -6.08 -5.50
CA MET A 116 -25.11 -5.63 -4.11
C MET A 116 -26.56 -5.37 -3.72
N ASN A 117 -27.23 -6.40 -3.18
CA ASN A 117 -28.60 -6.28 -2.70
C ASN A 117 -28.56 -5.62 -1.32
N ILE A 118 -28.75 -4.30 -1.28
CA ILE A 118 -28.86 -3.52 -0.04
C ILE A 118 -30.29 -3.63 0.46
N SER A 119 -30.68 -4.80 0.96
CA SER A 119 -31.95 -5.00 1.67
C SER A 119 -31.64 -5.70 2.99
N GLY A 120 -31.21 -4.95 4.00
CA GLY A 120 -30.91 -5.53 5.30
C GLY A 120 -30.06 -4.70 6.25
N LEU A 121 -30.29 -3.40 6.36
CA LEU A 121 -29.87 -2.63 7.55
C LEU A 121 -31.14 -2.12 8.23
N ARG A 122 -31.77 -3.03 8.97
CA ARG A 122 -32.83 -2.69 9.93
C ARG A 122 -32.13 -1.93 11.06
N LYS A 123 -32.47 -0.65 11.24
CA LYS A 123 -32.14 0.09 12.45
C LYS A 123 -32.80 -0.63 13.62
N ASN A 124 -32.01 -1.03 14.61
CA ASN A 124 -32.40 -1.14 16.01
C ASN A 124 -31.30 -0.49 16.82
#